data_AF-A0A0F9LM06-F1
#
_entry.id   AF-A0A0F9LM06-F1
#
_cell.length_a   1.000
_cell.length_b   1.000
_cell.length_c   1.000
_cell.angle_alpha   90.00
_cell.angle_beta   90.00
_cell.angle_gamma   90.00
#
_symmetry.space_group_name_H-M   'P 1'
#
loop_
_entity.id
_entity.type
_entity.pdbx_description
1 polymer ?
#
loop_
_entity_poly.entity_id
_entity_poly.type
_entity_poly.pdbx_seq_one_letter_code
_entity_poly.pdbx_strand_id
1 'polypeptide(L)'
;LTPQYLLGLSHPLAEAGFRSDFEAMKWAEAFVLVLPCNRSAHLELGWAIGMNKPTCILLEEKVEPELMYKLVNKVTSDLHSVNNWLMLEWIVSTGNST
;
A
#
# COMPACT_ATOMS: atom_id res chain seq x y z
N LEU A 1 20.49 11.90 -15.45
CA LEU A 1 19.02 11.75 -15.65
C LEU A 1 18.76 11.77 -17.14
N THR A 2 18.11 10.75 -17.73
CA THR A 2 17.87 10.75 -19.18
C THR A 2 16.64 11.61 -19.50
N PRO A 3 16.70 12.54 -20.48
CA PRO A 3 15.54 13.30 -20.92
C PRO A 3 14.34 12.42 -21.29
N GLN A 4 14.61 11.22 -21.82
CA GLN A 4 13.59 10.22 -22.16
C GLN A 4 12.75 9.76 -20.96
N TYR A 5 13.35 9.64 -19.77
CA TYR A 5 12.62 9.25 -18.56
C TYR A 5 11.61 10.33 -18.17
N LEU A 6 12.04 11.60 -18.17
CA LEU A 6 11.17 12.74 -17.87
C LEU A 6 10.03 12.86 -18.88
N LEU A 7 10.33 12.72 -20.18
CA LEU A 7 9.31 12.73 -21.23
C LEU A 7 8.32 11.57 -21.07
N GLY A 8 8.79 10.40 -20.63
CA GLY A 8 7.95 9.25 -20.34
C GLY A 8 6.95 9.53 -19.21
N LEU A 9 7.36 10.24 -18.16
CA LEU A 9 6.47 10.62 -17.05
C LEU A 9 5.36 11.60 -17.48
N SER A 10 5.67 12.51 -18.40
CA SER A 10 4.67 13.45 -18.93
C SER A 10 3.85 12.90 -20.11
N HIS A 11 4.05 11.64 -20.50
CA HIS A 11 3.27 11.02 -21.57
C HIS A 11 1.81 10.87 -21.14
N PRO A 12 0.80 11.17 -21.99
CA PRO A 12 -0.60 11.12 -21.61
C PRO A 12 -1.07 9.79 -21.00
N LEU A 13 -0.49 8.67 -21.44
CA LEU A 13 -0.77 7.35 -20.85
C LEU A 13 -0.21 7.21 -19.43
N ALA A 14 0.97 7.77 -19.15
CA ALA A 14 1.55 7.75 -17.82
C ALA A 14 0.72 8.61 -16.86
N GLU A 15 0.30 9.81 -17.29
CA GLU A 15 -0.60 10.69 -16.54
C GLU A 15 -1.97 10.03 -16.27
N ALA A 16 -2.53 9.35 -17.27
CA ALA A 16 -3.79 8.63 -17.12
C ALA A 16 -3.67 7.46 -16.14
N GLY A 17 -2.59 6.68 -16.23
CA GLY A 17 -2.30 5.58 -15.31
C GLY A 17 -2.09 6.07 -13.87
N PHE A 18 -1.24 7.08 -13.70
CA PHE A 18 -1.01 7.72 -12.40
C PHE A 18 -2.31 8.20 -11.75
N ARG A 19 -3.16 8.92 -12.50
CA ARG A 19 -4.44 9.40 -11.98
C ARG A 19 -5.36 8.25 -11.59
N SER A 20 -5.44 7.21 -12.41
CA SER A 20 -6.25 6.02 -12.10
C SER A 20 -5.81 5.38 -10.78
N ASP A 21 -4.51 5.10 -10.64
CA ASP A 21 -3.96 4.46 -9.45
C ASP A 21 -4.11 5.37 -8.22
N PHE A 22 -3.81 6.66 -8.35
CA PHE A 22 -3.85 7.60 -7.23
C PHE A 22 -5.28 7.87 -6.73
N GLU A 23 -6.28 7.90 -7.60
CA GLU A 23 -7.68 8.00 -7.16
C GLU A 23 -8.14 6.70 -6.48
N ALA A 24 -7.71 5.53 -6.97
CA ALA A 24 -7.96 4.26 -6.28
C ALA A 24 -7.31 4.24 -4.89
N MET A 25 -6.09 4.76 -4.75
CA MET A 25 -5.40 4.90 -3.47
C MET A 25 -6.15 5.80 -2.48
N LYS A 26 -6.72 6.91 -2.95
CA LYS A 26 -7.54 7.80 -2.12
C LYS A 26 -8.81 7.10 -1.63
N TRP A 27 -9.47 6.39 -2.53
CA TRP A 27 -10.71 5.65 -2.25
C TRP A 27 -10.50 4.48 -1.29
N ALA A 28 -9.37 3.76 -1.42
CA ALA A 28 -9.08 2.57 -0.61
C ALA A 28 -9.08 2.86 0.90
N GLU A 29 -9.70 1.98 1.68
CA GLU A 29 -9.77 2.11 3.14
C GLU A 29 -8.59 1.44 3.87
N ALA A 30 -7.90 0.53 3.20
CA ALA A 30 -6.71 -0.14 3.72
C ALA A 30 -5.75 -0.51 2.59
N PHE A 31 -4.48 -0.73 2.93
CA PHE A 31 -3.42 -1.11 2.00
C PHE A 31 -2.75 -2.40 2.47
N VAL A 32 -2.59 -3.35 1.54
CA VAL A 32 -1.83 -4.59 1.77
C VAL A 32 -0.75 -4.68 0.71
N LEU A 33 0.51 -4.58 1.12
CA LEU A 33 1.67 -4.81 0.26
C LEU A 33 2.07 -6.27 0.34
N VAL A 34 2.05 -6.97 -0.80
CA VAL A 34 2.36 -8.39 -0.89
C VAL A 34 3.75 -8.56 -1.48
N LEU A 35 4.69 -9.16 -0.74
CA LEU A 35 6.04 -9.43 -1.24
C LEU A 35 6.11 -10.77 -1.98
N PRO A 36 6.90 -10.86 -3.07
CA PRO A 36 7.73 -9.80 -3.64
C PRO A 36 6.91 -8.76 -4.43
N CYS A 37 7.29 -7.48 -4.32
CA CYS A 37 6.64 -6.41 -5.08
C CYS A 37 7.64 -5.41 -5.68
N ASN A 38 7.12 -4.56 -6.58
CA ASN A 38 7.89 -3.52 -7.24
C ASN A 38 8.08 -2.26 -6.37
N ARG A 39 8.90 -1.35 -6.88
CA ARG A 39 9.20 -0.04 -6.24
C ARG A 39 7.96 0.84 -6.07
N SER A 40 7.03 0.81 -7.02
CA SER A 40 5.79 1.60 -6.95
C SER A 40 4.94 1.20 -5.75
N ALA A 41 4.75 -0.09 -5.52
CA ALA A 41 3.96 -0.59 -4.38
C ALA A 41 4.51 -0.09 -3.03
N HIS A 42 5.83 -0.03 -2.85
CA HIS A 42 6.42 0.54 -1.64
C HIS A 42 6.15 2.05 -1.50
N LEU A 43 6.18 2.79 -2.61
CA LEU A 43 5.86 4.22 -2.62
C LEU A 43 4.38 4.46 -2.28
N GLU A 44 3.49 3.62 -2.80
CA GLU A 44 2.04 3.66 -2.51
C GLU A 44 1.75 3.34 -1.04
N LEU A 45 2.39 2.31 -0.48
CA LEU A 45 2.30 1.98 0.94
C LEU A 45 2.84 3.12 1.82
N GLY A 46 3.95 3.73 1.41
CA GLY A 46 4.52 4.91 2.06
C GLY A 46 3.55 6.10 2.10
N TRP A 47 2.86 6.35 0.98
CA TRP A 47 1.80 7.36 0.93
C TRP A 47 0.63 7.03 1.86
N ALA A 48 0.19 5.76 1.90
CA ALA A 48 -0.88 5.31 2.78
C ALA A 48 -0.54 5.51 4.27
N ILE A 49 0.70 5.20 4.67
CA ILE A 49 1.24 5.52 6.00
C ILE A 49 1.11 7.02 6.28
N GLY A 50 1.55 7.88 5.36
CA GLY A 50 1.47 9.34 5.51
C GLY A 50 0.03 9.88 5.62
N MET A 51 -0.94 9.16 5.07
CA MET A 51 -2.37 9.47 5.14
C MET A 51 -3.08 8.83 6.34
N ASN A 52 -2.34 8.17 7.24
CA ASN A 52 -2.87 7.40 8.37
C ASN A 52 -3.90 6.33 7.96
N LYS A 53 -3.77 5.76 6.77
CA LYS A 53 -4.62 4.63 6.35
C LYS A 53 -4.07 3.32 6.94
N PRO A 54 -4.93 2.37 7.36
CA PRO A 54 -4.51 1.03 7.78
C PRO A 54 -3.59 0.36 6.74
N THR A 55 -2.44 -0.11 7.18
CA THR A 55 -1.40 -0.70 6.32
C THR A 55 -0.91 -2.05 6.83
N CYS A 56 -0.75 -3.00 5.91
CA CYS A 56 -0.22 -4.32 6.18
C CYS A 56 0.81 -4.76 5.13
N ILE A 57 1.80 -5.54 5.55
CA ILE A 57 2.73 -6.25 4.67
C ILE A 57 2.52 -7.75 4.83
N LEU A 58 2.28 -8.43 3.71
CA LEU A 58 2.24 -9.89 3.60
C LEU A 58 3.56 -10.41 3.00
N LEU A 59 4.28 -11.23 3.76
CA LEU A 59 5.53 -11.87 3.36
C LEU A 59 5.22 -13.27 2.79
N GLU A 60 5.04 -13.40 1.47
CA GLU A 60 4.83 -14.73 0.86
C GLU A 60 6.14 -15.51 0.67
N GLU A 61 7.27 -14.81 0.71
CA GLU A 61 8.60 -15.39 0.55
C GLU A 61 9.56 -14.95 1.65
N LYS A 62 10.69 -15.65 1.77
CA LYS A 62 11.78 -15.23 2.67
C LYS A 62 12.43 -13.97 2.09
N VAL A 63 12.23 -12.86 2.79
CA VAL A 63 12.88 -11.58 2.50
C VAL A 63 13.82 -11.21 3.64
N GLU A 64 14.87 -10.46 3.32
CA GLU A 64 15.70 -9.83 4.34
C GLU A 64 14.85 -8.86 5.19
N PRO A 65 15.06 -8.81 6.51
CA PRO A 65 14.32 -7.88 7.36
C PRO A 65 14.52 -6.42 6.91
N GLU A 66 13.43 -5.71 6.63
CA GLU A 66 13.48 -4.29 6.28
C GLU A 66 13.07 -3.42 7.49
N LEU A 67 13.91 -2.44 7.85
CA LEU A 67 13.72 -1.55 8.98
C LEU A 67 12.45 -0.70 8.86
N MET A 68 12.14 -0.17 7.67
CA MET A 68 11.03 0.75 7.47
C MET A 68 9.66 0.08 7.59
N TYR A 69 9.61 -1.26 7.60
CA TYR A 69 8.37 -2.00 7.88
C TYR A 69 7.88 -1.78 9.32
N LYS A 70 8.65 -1.13 10.19
CA LYS A 70 8.17 -0.66 11.50
C LYS A 70 7.09 0.43 11.42
N LEU A 71 6.90 1.06 10.27
CA LEU A 71 5.89 2.10 10.09
C LEU A 71 4.49 1.55 9.79
N VAL A 72 4.37 0.27 9.40
CA VAL A 72 3.05 -0.31 9.07
C VAL A 72 2.35 -0.84 10.32
N ASN A 73 1.03 -0.94 10.27
CA ASN A 73 0.25 -1.47 11.38
C ASN A 73 0.51 -2.97 11.60
N LYS A 74 0.75 -3.71 10.52
CA LYS A 74 0.93 -5.17 10.59
C LYS A 74 1.92 -5.71 9.56
N VAL A 75 2.82 -6.58 10.00
CA VAL A 75 3.64 -7.43 9.14
C VAL A 75 3.32 -8.89 9.46
N THR A 76 3.09 -9.72 8.45
CA THR A 76 2.78 -11.14 8.64
C THR A 76 3.16 -11.96 7.42
N SER A 77 3.40 -13.26 7.60
CA SER A 77 3.56 -14.23 6.50
C SER A 77 2.33 -15.12 6.33
N ASP A 78 1.20 -14.76 6.96
CA ASP A 78 -0.03 -15.55 6.96
C ASP A 78 -1.20 -14.72 6.44
N LEU A 79 -1.76 -15.15 5.32
CA LEU A 79 -2.92 -14.52 4.69
C LEU A 79 -4.15 -14.51 5.60
N HIS A 80 -4.34 -15.54 6.43
CA HIS A 80 -5.45 -15.57 7.37
C HIS A 80 -5.31 -14.44 8.41
N SER A 81 -4.09 -14.19 8.88
CA SER A 81 -3.78 -13.06 9.75
C SER A 81 -4.11 -11.70 9.11
N VAL A 82 -3.88 -11.53 7.80
CA VAL A 82 -4.28 -10.32 7.06
C VAL A 82 -5.79 -10.14 7.07
N ASN A 83 -6.54 -11.19 6.74
CA ASN A 83 -8.00 -11.14 6.72
C ASN A 83 -8.59 -10.81 8.09
N ASN A 84 -8.09 -11.45 9.15
CA ASN A 84 -8.54 -11.17 10.52
C ASN A 84 -8.24 -9.72 10.94
N TRP A 85 -7.08 -9.20 10.55
CA TRP A 85 -6.72 -7.80 10.82
C TRP A 85 -7.66 -6.83 10.09
N LEU A 86 -7.92 -7.03 8.80
CA LEU A 86 -8.85 -6.18 8.03
C LEU A 86 -10.26 -6.17 8.63
N MET A 87 -10.76 -7.32 9.08
CA MET A 87 -12.08 -7.41 9.71
C MET A 87 -12.13 -6.65 11.04
N LEU A 88 -11.06 -6.69 11.84
CA LEU A 88 -10.99 -5.95 13.09
C LEU A 88 -10.95 -4.43 12.85
N GLU A 89 -10.14 -3.97 11.90
CA GLU A 89 -10.09 -2.55 11.51
C GLU A 89 -11.46 -2.05 11.03
N TRP A 90 -12.16 -2.87 10.23
CA TRP A 90 -13.52 -2.58 9.77
C TRP A 90 -14.53 -2.49 10.92
N ILE A 91 -14.48 -3.41 11.89
CA ILE A 91 -15.37 -3.37 13.06
C ILE A 91 -15.09 -2.11 13.89
N VAL A 92 -13.83 -1.71 14.06
CA VAL A 92 -13.47 -0.50 14.81
C VAL A 92 -13.95 0.75 14.08
N SER A 93 -13.84 0.82 12.75
CA SER A 93 -14.30 1.96 11.97
C SER A 93 -15.83 2.11 11.98
N THR A 94 -16.57 1.00 12.00
CA THR A 94 -18.04 1.00 12.00
C THR A 94 -18.67 1.07 13.40
N GLY A 95 -17.96 0.59 14.43
CA GLY A 95 -18.43 0.47 15.81
C GLY A 95 -18.51 1.79 16.61
N ASN A 96 -18.07 2.92 16.06
CA ASN A 96 -18.24 4.24 16.67
C ASN A 96 -19.56 4.94 16.28
N SER A 97 -20.49 4.22 15.65
CA SER A 97 -21.77 4.75 15.14
C SER A 97 -23.01 4.28 15.90
N THR A 98 -22.88 3.78 17.14
CA THR A 98 -24.03 3.46 18.02
C THR A 98 -23.98 4.24 19.31
#